data_AF-A0A8J3KBV5-F1
#
_entry.id   AF-A0A8J3KBV5-F1
#
_cell.length_a   1.000
_cell.length_b   1.000
_cell.length_c   1.000
_cell.angle_alpha   90.00
_cell.angle_beta   90.00
_cell.angle_gamma   90.00
#
_symmetry.space_group_name_H-M   'P 1'
#
loop_
_entity.id
_entity.type
_entity.pdbx_description
1 polymer ?
#
loop_
_entity_poly.entity_id
_entity_poly.type
_entity_poly.pdbx_seq_one_letter_code
_entity_poly.pdbx_strand_id
1 'polypeptide(L)'
;MKGPTVWTAIMADPTVPIDRDVLAMVVADQRQWTRRWLYPPARIVSRIAVWLIRVVKALLPGTFSAHTTMDRLCVWFLRRFVSPRAGELLIRHFLIETNLLAFIARNSGVAGVTEPTLRPTTLAGLGDRAVIEHDVNVYDVLIALGAGRREPRGPLDFSMLAVPPVDASRGLRRLLRLDIQTALCLMNIPFALCLTPQEYRRAVHSMRLDESLLTVLAELTGDDTFLRWRPGGVVVRVDSGLDVPRAVYEHAVVHEYAHARLVALATRESAR
;
A
#
# COMPACT_ATOMS: atom_id res chain seq x y z
N MET A 1 -29.35 -27.92 -2.89
CA MET A 1 -29.22 -26.48 -3.21
C MET A 1 -27.78 -26.05 -2.98
N LYS A 2 -27.11 -25.43 -3.95
CA LYS A 2 -25.80 -24.81 -3.70
C LYS A 2 -26.05 -23.50 -2.96
N GLY A 3 -25.61 -23.42 -1.70
CA GLY A 3 -25.68 -22.18 -0.93
C GLY A 3 -24.86 -21.05 -1.57
N PRO A 4 -25.06 -19.80 -1.12
CA PRO A 4 -24.30 -18.65 -1.63
C PRO A 4 -22.80 -18.85 -1.40
N THR A 5 -21.98 -18.45 -2.38
CA THR A 5 -20.52 -18.48 -2.22
C THR A 5 -20.05 -17.24 -1.44
N VAL A 6 -18.92 -17.36 -0.75
CA VAL A 6 -18.28 -16.21 -0.05
C VAL A 6 -18.09 -15.01 -0.97
N TRP A 7 -17.73 -15.24 -2.23
CA TRP A 7 -17.54 -14.18 -3.23
C TRP A 7 -18.83 -13.46 -3.59
N THR A 8 -19.93 -14.20 -3.70
CA THR A 8 -21.26 -13.62 -3.96
C THR A 8 -21.67 -12.72 -2.81
N ALA A 9 -21.43 -13.14 -1.57
CA ALA A 9 -21.73 -12.32 -0.39
C ALA A 9 -20.90 -11.03 -0.35
N ILE A 10 -19.58 -11.11 -0.56
CA ILE A 10 -18.69 -9.94 -0.58
C ILE A 10 -19.10 -8.94 -1.67
N MET A 11 -19.37 -9.40 -2.88
CA MET A 11 -19.74 -8.51 -4.00
C MET A 11 -21.11 -7.85 -3.80
N ALA A 12 -22.04 -8.54 -3.16
CA ALA A 12 -23.39 -8.03 -2.90
C ALA A 12 -23.46 -7.09 -1.68
N ASP A 13 -22.45 -7.10 -0.81
CA ASP A 13 -22.46 -6.31 0.42
C ASP A 13 -22.29 -4.80 0.11
N PRO A 14 -23.34 -3.97 0.36
CA PRO A 14 -23.27 -2.54 0.10
C PRO A 14 -22.37 -1.80 1.11
N THR A 15 -22.00 -2.44 2.23
CA THR A 15 -21.29 -1.81 3.34
C THR A 15 -19.77 -1.83 3.19
N VAL A 16 -19.22 -2.62 2.25
CA VAL A 16 -17.79 -2.61 1.94
C VAL A 16 -17.41 -1.24 1.38
N PRO A 17 -16.57 -0.46 2.08
CA PRO A 17 -16.34 0.95 1.78
C PRO A 17 -15.26 1.12 0.70
N ILE A 18 -15.44 0.47 -0.44
CA ILE A 18 -14.49 0.52 -1.57
C ILE A 18 -15.26 0.71 -2.87
N ASP A 19 -14.60 1.29 -3.86
CA ASP A 19 -15.14 1.37 -5.21
C ASP A 19 -15.49 -0.03 -5.76
N ARG A 20 -16.60 -0.13 -6.51
CA ARG A 20 -17.16 -1.42 -6.94
C ARG A 20 -16.30 -2.10 -8.01
N ASP A 21 -15.68 -1.33 -8.88
CA ASP A 21 -14.79 -1.88 -9.91
C ASP A 21 -13.50 -2.39 -9.25
N VAL A 22 -13.00 -1.67 -8.24
CA VAL A 22 -11.86 -2.11 -7.43
C VAL A 22 -12.20 -3.36 -6.62
N LEU A 23 -13.38 -3.43 -6.00
CA LEU A 23 -13.83 -4.63 -5.27
C LEU A 23 -13.87 -5.85 -6.20
N ALA A 24 -14.40 -5.69 -7.41
CA ALA A 24 -14.44 -6.74 -8.42
C ALA A 24 -13.02 -7.20 -8.79
N MET A 25 -12.08 -6.27 -8.92
CA MET A 25 -10.67 -6.56 -9.19
C MET A 25 -10.01 -7.33 -8.03
N VAL A 26 -10.20 -6.89 -6.79
CA VAL A 26 -9.70 -7.56 -5.58
C VAL A 26 -10.27 -8.97 -5.48
N VAL A 27 -11.59 -9.14 -5.60
CA VAL A 27 -12.23 -10.46 -5.56
C VAL A 27 -11.72 -11.37 -6.68
N ALA A 28 -11.52 -10.84 -7.89
CA ALA A 28 -10.97 -11.60 -9.00
C ALA A 28 -9.51 -12.04 -8.77
N ASP A 29 -8.71 -11.23 -8.07
CA ASP A 29 -7.34 -11.58 -7.68
C ASP A 29 -7.33 -12.65 -6.57
N GLN A 30 -8.16 -12.51 -5.54
CA GLN A 30 -8.27 -13.47 -4.43
C GLN A 30 -8.76 -14.86 -4.87
N ARG A 31 -9.48 -14.93 -5.99
CA ARG A 31 -9.97 -16.17 -6.60
C ARG A 31 -8.93 -16.93 -7.41
N GLN A 32 -7.72 -16.38 -7.61
CA GLN A 32 -6.67 -17.05 -8.36
C GLN A 32 -6.21 -18.34 -7.68
N TRP A 33 -5.82 -19.32 -8.48
CA TRP A 33 -5.35 -20.61 -7.97
C TRP A 33 -4.03 -20.46 -7.18
N THR A 34 -3.19 -19.47 -7.53
CA THR A 34 -1.95 -19.16 -6.81
C THR A 34 -2.26 -18.77 -5.38
N ARG A 35 -3.36 -18.04 -5.14
CA ARG A 35 -3.78 -17.70 -3.78
C ARG A 35 -4.18 -18.93 -2.98
N ARG A 36 -4.86 -19.89 -3.61
CA ARG A 36 -5.31 -21.10 -2.92
C ARG A 36 -4.16 -22.06 -2.61
N TRP A 37 -3.22 -22.22 -3.53
CA TRP A 37 -2.25 -23.32 -3.48
C TRP A 37 -0.79 -22.87 -3.32
N LEU A 38 -0.41 -21.73 -3.88
CA LEU A 38 0.97 -21.24 -3.86
C LEU A 38 1.24 -20.27 -2.71
N TYR A 39 0.25 -19.46 -2.30
CA TYR A 39 0.40 -18.51 -1.20
C TYR A 39 0.79 -19.16 0.13
N PRO A 40 0.13 -20.25 0.63
CA PRO A 40 0.51 -20.84 1.90
C PRO A 40 1.99 -21.30 1.98
N PRO A 41 2.53 -22.06 1.01
CA PRO A 41 3.95 -22.41 1.03
C PRO A 41 4.85 -21.20 0.74
N ALA A 42 4.50 -20.31 -0.19
CA ALA A 42 5.30 -19.12 -0.50
C ALA A 42 5.47 -18.21 0.73
N ARG A 43 4.43 -18.09 1.58
CA ARG A 43 4.50 -17.35 2.85
C ARG A 43 5.53 -17.94 3.80
N ILE A 44 5.59 -19.27 3.94
CA ILE A 44 6.57 -19.94 4.80
C ILE A 44 7.98 -19.74 4.24
N VAL A 45 8.18 -20.00 2.95
CA VAL A 45 9.47 -19.85 2.27
C VAL A 45 9.98 -18.42 2.36
N SER A 46 9.13 -17.43 2.08
CA SER A 46 9.47 -16.01 2.21
C SER A 46 9.96 -15.67 3.62
N ARG A 47 9.25 -16.12 4.66
CA ARG A 47 9.64 -15.84 6.05
C ARG A 47 10.98 -16.46 6.42
N ILE A 48 11.23 -17.71 6.01
CA ILE A 48 12.51 -18.39 6.24
C ILE A 48 13.63 -17.68 5.48
N ALA A 49 13.41 -17.32 4.21
CA ALA A 49 14.40 -16.63 3.39
C ALA A 49 14.78 -15.27 3.97
N VAL A 50 13.78 -14.45 4.35
CA VAL A 50 14.00 -13.14 4.96
C VAL A 50 14.72 -13.27 6.30
N TRP A 51 14.34 -14.24 7.14
CA TRP A 51 15.01 -14.51 8.40
C TRP A 51 16.49 -14.88 8.17
N LEU A 52 16.76 -15.79 7.23
CA LEU A 52 18.13 -16.20 6.88
C LEU A 52 18.96 -15.02 6.37
N ILE A 53 18.42 -14.21 5.45
CA ILE A 53 19.09 -13.01 4.93
C ILE A 53 19.44 -12.05 6.07
N ARG A 54 18.53 -11.85 7.02
CA ARG A 54 18.77 -10.98 8.19
C ARG A 54 19.85 -11.54 9.11
N VAL A 55 19.86 -12.85 9.36
CA VAL A 55 20.91 -13.51 10.15
C VAL A 55 22.26 -13.34 9.45
N VAL A 56 22.35 -13.62 8.15
CA VAL A 56 23.58 -13.45 7.36
C VAL A 56 24.06 -12.00 7.41
N LYS A 57 23.16 -11.03 7.19
CA LYS A 57 23.50 -9.59 7.29
C LYS A 57 23.92 -9.14 8.68
N ALA A 58 23.43 -9.79 9.74
CA ALA A 58 23.85 -9.49 11.11
C ALA A 58 25.25 -10.05 11.42
N LEU A 59 25.65 -11.15 10.75
CA LEU A 59 26.97 -11.77 10.91
C LEU A 59 28.05 -11.12 10.03
N LEU A 60 27.67 -10.51 8.92
CA LEU A 60 28.61 -9.83 8.01
C LEU A 60 28.91 -8.39 8.50
N PRO A 61 30.19 -8.02 8.70
CA PRO A 61 30.54 -6.64 9.02
C PRO A 61 30.44 -5.77 7.76
N GLY A 62 29.30 -5.09 7.58
CA GLY A 62 29.10 -4.11 6.50
C GLY A 62 27.62 -3.82 6.20
N THR A 63 27.30 -2.56 5.91
CA THR A 63 25.95 -2.17 5.44
C THR A 63 25.89 -2.26 3.92
N PHE A 64 25.45 -3.41 3.40
CA PHE A 64 25.20 -3.58 1.97
C PHE A 64 23.86 -2.95 1.57
N SER A 65 23.89 -2.06 0.59
CA SER A 65 22.70 -1.53 -0.08
C SER A 65 22.87 -1.57 -1.59
N ALA A 66 21.82 -2.00 -2.30
CA ALA A 66 21.82 -2.11 -3.76
C ALA A 66 20.45 -1.72 -4.34
N HIS A 67 20.06 -0.45 -4.19
CA HIS A 67 18.75 0.07 -4.61
C HIS A 67 18.47 -0.13 -6.11
N THR A 68 19.43 0.14 -6.99
CA THR A 68 19.24 -0.05 -8.43
C THR A 68 19.00 -1.52 -8.80
N THR A 69 19.66 -2.45 -8.12
CA THR A 69 19.45 -3.88 -8.31
C THR A 69 18.07 -4.30 -7.82
N MET A 70 17.65 -3.78 -6.67
CA MET A 70 16.32 -3.99 -6.11
C MET A 70 15.22 -3.56 -7.09
N ASP A 71 15.30 -2.33 -7.61
CA ASP A 71 14.30 -1.78 -8.54
C ASP A 71 14.23 -2.59 -9.83
N ARG A 72 15.38 -2.93 -10.41
CA ARG A 72 15.44 -3.75 -11.63
C ARG A 72 14.85 -5.14 -11.42
N LEU A 73 15.18 -5.79 -10.30
CA LEU A 73 14.62 -7.10 -9.96
C LEU A 73 13.12 -7.02 -9.70
N CYS A 74 12.66 -5.98 -9.01
CA CYS A 74 11.24 -5.73 -8.74
C CYS A 74 10.48 -5.57 -10.06
N VAL A 75 10.86 -4.61 -10.91
CA VAL A 75 10.19 -4.36 -12.19
C VAL A 75 10.25 -5.60 -13.10
N TRP A 76 11.38 -6.30 -13.16
CA TRP A 76 11.49 -7.55 -13.91
C TRP A 76 10.51 -8.61 -13.39
N PHE A 77 10.46 -8.82 -12.07
CA PHE A 77 9.56 -9.79 -11.44
C PHE A 77 8.10 -9.43 -11.69
N LEU A 78 7.74 -8.16 -11.48
CA LEU A 78 6.40 -7.65 -11.73
C LEU A 78 5.97 -7.83 -13.18
N ARG A 79 6.86 -7.62 -14.16
CA ARG A 79 6.54 -7.82 -15.60
C ARG A 79 6.43 -9.28 -16.00
N ARG A 80 7.08 -10.19 -15.28
CA ARG A 80 7.24 -11.58 -15.74
C ARG A 80 6.38 -12.60 -14.97
N PHE A 81 6.07 -12.36 -13.70
CA PHE A 81 5.39 -13.34 -12.84
C PHE A 81 4.07 -12.85 -12.22
N VAL A 82 3.87 -11.54 -12.07
CA VAL A 82 2.67 -11.01 -11.40
C VAL A 82 1.51 -10.91 -12.38
N SER A 83 0.27 -11.25 -12.01
CA SER A 83 -0.86 -11.10 -12.92
C SER A 83 -1.11 -9.61 -13.26
N PRO A 84 -1.64 -9.24 -14.45
CA PRO A 84 -1.91 -7.84 -14.76
C PRO A 84 -2.83 -7.16 -13.74
N ARG A 85 -3.80 -7.90 -13.19
CA ARG A 85 -4.71 -7.39 -12.14
C ARG A 85 -3.97 -7.11 -10.83
N ALA A 86 -3.12 -8.04 -10.38
CA ALA A 86 -2.29 -7.82 -9.20
C ALA A 86 -1.32 -6.64 -9.40
N GLY A 87 -0.76 -6.47 -10.60
CA GLY A 87 0.07 -5.33 -10.94
C GLY A 87 -0.70 -4.00 -10.93
N GLU A 88 -1.95 -4.02 -11.38
CA GLU A 88 -2.84 -2.85 -11.35
C GLU A 88 -3.19 -2.45 -9.92
N LEU A 89 -3.56 -3.40 -9.06
CA LEU A 89 -3.77 -3.19 -7.63
C LEU A 89 -2.50 -2.63 -6.96
N LEU A 90 -1.31 -3.15 -7.32
CA LEU A 90 -0.05 -2.69 -6.77
C LEU A 90 0.25 -1.24 -7.18
N ILE A 91 0.17 -0.88 -8.47
CA ILE A 91 0.39 0.51 -8.91
C ILE A 91 -0.64 1.44 -8.28
N ARG A 92 -1.90 1.00 -8.21
CA ARG A 92 -2.99 1.77 -7.64
C ARG A 92 -2.73 2.10 -6.17
N HIS A 93 -2.20 1.17 -5.38
CA HIS A 93 -1.84 1.43 -3.98
C HIS A 93 -0.92 2.66 -3.84
N PHE A 94 0.12 2.79 -4.68
CA PHE A 94 1.04 3.94 -4.65
C PHE A 94 0.32 5.26 -4.97
N LEU A 95 -0.58 5.24 -5.96
CA LEU A 95 -1.38 6.40 -6.34
C LEU A 95 -2.32 6.83 -5.21
N ILE A 96 -3.00 5.86 -4.60
CA ILE A 96 -3.98 6.11 -3.56
C ILE A 96 -3.29 6.64 -2.31
N GLU A 97 -2.21 6.02 -1.85
CA GLU A 97 -1.43 6.53 -0.71
C GLU A 97 -0.96 7.96 -0.96
N THR A 98 -0.39 8.22 -2.14
CA THR A 98 0.06 9.57 -2.53
C THR A 98 -1.09 10.58 -2.49
N ASN A 99 -2.28 10.20 -2.96
CA ASN A 99 -3.46 11.06 -2.90
C ASN A 99 -3.89 11.35 -1.45
N LEU A 100 -3.85 10.35 -0.57
CA LEU A 100 -4.19 10.53 0.86
C LEU A 100 -3.18 11.47 1.55
N LEU A 101 -1.89 11.27 1.31
CA LEU A 101 -0.85 12.13 1.86
C LEU A 101 -0.93 13.56 1.31
N ALA A 102 -1.21 13.72 0.01
CA ALA A 102 -1.44 15.03 -0.60
C ALA A 102 -2.68 15.72 -0.02
N PHE A 103 -3.77 14.97 0.22
CA PHE A 103 -4.96 15.49 0.89
C PHE A 103 -4.62 16.04 2.27
N ILE A 104 -3.87 15.29 3.06
CA ILE A 104 -3.44 15.71 4.39
C ILE A 104 -2.54 16.95 4.29
N ALA A 105 -1.55 16.95 3.40
CA ALA A 105 -0.63 18.06 3.23
C ALA A 105 -1.36 19.38 2.93
N ARG A 106 -2.30 19.38 1.97
CA ARG A 106 -3.04 20.59 1.59
C ARG A 106 -4.05 21.05 2.63
N ASN A 107 -4.68 20.12 3.35
CA ASN A 107 -5.77 20.45 4.28
C ASN A 107 -5.30 20.62 5.73
N SER A 108 -4.07 20.26 6.08
CA SER A 108 -3.56 20.34 7.45
C SER A 108 -3.43 21.75 8.02
N GLY A 109 -3.29 22.76 7.15
CA GLY A 109 -2.98 24.13 7.55
C GLY A 109 -1.59 24.31 8.17
N VAL A 110 -0.73 23.29 8.14
CA VAL A 110 0.64 23.34 8.66
C VAL A 110 1.60 23.81 7.56
N ALA A 111 2.45 24.80 7.87
CA ALA A 111 3.45 25.28 6.92
C ALA A 111 4.62 24.28 6.81
N GLY A 112 5.13 24.07 5.59
CA GLY A 112 6.32 23.24 5.35
C GLY A 112 6.04 21.76 5.09
N VAL A 113 4.78 21.31 5.09
CA VAL A 113 4.44 19.95 4.63
C VAL A 113 4.61 19.89 3.11
N THR A 114 5.54 19.07 2.65
CA THR A 114 5.77 18.88 1.21
C THR A 114 4.76 17.86 0.67
N GLU A 115 4.08 18.22 -0.43
CA GLU A 115 3.14 17.32 -1.10
C GLU A 115 3.90 16.20 -1.84
N PRO A 116 3.60 14.92 -1.55
CA PRO A 116 4.20 13.82 -2.31
C PRO A 116 3.77 13.84 -3.78
N THR A 117 4.70 13.58 -4.69
CA THR A 117 4.46 13.66 -6.14
C THR A 117 4.50 12.29 -6.84
N LEU A 118 4.70 11.22 -6.08
CA LEU A 118 4.89 9.87 -6.61
C LEU A 118 3.59 9.29 -7.19
N ARG A 119 3.36 9.51 -8.49
CA ARG A 119 2.13 9.05 -9.17
C ARG A 119 2.43 8.09 -10.32
N PRO A 120 2.92 6.87 -10.04
CA PRO A 120 3.20 5.90 -11.08
C PRO A 120 1.90 5.43 -11.75
N THR A 121 1.87 5.41 -13.08
CA THR A 121 0.73 4.87 -13.85
C THR A 121 1.09 3.60 -14.62
N THR A 122 2.36 3.18 -14.57
CA THR A 122 2.88 2.01 -15.28
C THR A 122 3.83 1.21 -14.39
N LEU A 123 4.03 -0.08 -14.72
CA LEU A 123 5.00 -0.93 -14.01
C LEU A 123 6.44 -0.41 -14.12
N ALA A 124 6.78 0.31 -15.19
CA ALA A 124 8.11 0.90 -15.33
C ALA A 124 8.32 2.07 -14.37
N GLY A 125 7.26 2.82 -14.07
CA GLY A 125 7.27 3.91 -13.09
C GLY A 125 7.40 3.44 -11.64
N LEU A 126 7.35 2.13 -11.37
CA LEU A 126 7.70 1.56 -10.06
C LEU A 126 9.22 1.35 -9.90
N GLY A 127 10.01 1.64 -10.93
CA GLY A 127 11.47 1.71 -10.84
C GLY A 127 11.95 3.00 -10.17
N ASP A 128 13.27 3.22 -10.21
CA ASP A 128 13.91 4.49 -9.80
C ASP A 128 13.56 4.97 -8.39
N ARG A 129 13.71 4.07 -7.41
CA ARG A 129 13.48 4.31 -5.97
C ARG A 129 12.04 4.60 -5.57
N ALA A 130 11.06 4.46 -6.48
CA ALA A 130 9.64 4.69 -6.18
C ALA A 130 9.17 3.99 -4.90
N VAL A 131 9.59 2.73 -4.67
CA VAL A 131 9.20 1.98 -3.46
C VAL A 131 9.77 2.59 -2.18
N ILE A 132 11.00 3.11 -2.23
CA ILE A 132 11.64 3.75 -1.07
C ILE A 132 11.01 5.12 -0.83
N GLU A 133 10.76 5.86 -1.91
CA GLU A 133 10.12 7.17 -1.86
C GLU A 133 8.71 7.08 -1.28
N HIS A 134 7.92 6.10 -1.71
CA HIS A 134 6.61 5.76 -1.14
C HIS A 134 6.67 5.67 0.38
N ASP A 135 7.53 4.79 0.91
CA ASP A 135 7.64 4.59 2.35
C ASP A 135 8.10 5.85 3.09
N VAL A 136 9.04 6.61 2.51
CA VAL A 136 9.60 7.82 3.11
C VAL A 136 8.57 8.96 3.13
N ASN A 137 7.75 9.11 2.10
CA ASN A 137 6.73 10.16 2.01
C ASN A 137 5.75 10.11 3.19
N VAL A 138 5.37 8.92 3.67
CA VAL A 138 4.52 8.76 4.85
C VAL A 138 5.18 9.35 6.09
N TYR A 139 6.48 9.07 6.30
CA TYR A 139 7.23 9.64 7.41
C TYR A 139 7.36 11.15 7.30
N ASP A 140 7.75 11.66 6.13
CA ASP A 140 8.00 13.08 5.92
C ASP A 140 6.74 13.92 6.19
N VAL A 141 5.58 13.47 5.69
CA VAL A 141 4.30 14.13 5.97
C VAL A 141 3.98 14.10 7.47
N LEU A 142 4.05 12.94 8.12
CA LEU A 142 3.71 12.83 9.54
C LEU A 142 4.67 13.60 10.45
N ILE A 143 5.96 13.64 10.13
CA ILE A 143 6.97 14.45 10.84
C ILE A 143 6.65 15.94 10.65
N ALA A 144 6.36 16.37 9.42
CA ALA A 144 6.08 17.78 9.11
C ALA A 144 4.80 18.29 9.78
N LEU A 145 3.79 17.44 9.96
CA LEU A 145 2.59 17.80 10.73
C LEU A 145 2.91 18.12 12.20
N GLY A 146 3.91 17.47 12.78
CA GLY A 146 4.32 17.64 14.17
C GLY A 146 3.17 17.42 15.18
N ALA A 147 3.34 18.00 16.38
CA ALA A 147 2.35 17.98 17.45
C ALA A 147 1.36 19.17 17.41
N GLY A 148 1.46 20.02 16.38
CA GLY A 148 0.62 21.20 16.24
C GLY A 148 -0.86 20.86 15.99
N ARG A 149 -1.75 21.80 16.31
CA ARG A 149 -3.17 21.66 15.98
C ARG A 149 -3.34 21.76 14.47
N ARG A 150 -4.05 20.78 13.90
CA ARG A 150 -4.35 20.70 12.48
C ARG A 150 -5.69 21.37 12.28
N GLU A 151 -5.69 22.52 11.62
CA GLU A 151 -6.91 23.27 11.32
C GLU A 151 -6.92 23.59 9.83
N PRO A 152 -7.92 23.09 9.07
CA PRO A 152 -8.10 23.48 7.69
C PRO A 152 -8.20 25.01 7.59
N ARG A 153 -7.44 25.61 6.66
CA ARG A 153 -7.44 27.06 6.44
C ARG A 153 -8.64 27.55 5.62
N GLY A 154 -9.62 26.69 5.37
CA GLY A 154 -10.78 26.92 4.52
C GLY A 154 -11.56 25.62 4.26
N PRO A 155 -12.45 25.61 3.24
CA PRO A 155 -13.07 24.36 2.75
C PRO A 155 -12.02 23.33 2.37
N LEU A 156 -12.37 22.05 2.51
CA LEU A 156 -11.45 20.96 2.21
C LEU A 156 -11.18 20.89 0.69
N ASP A 157 -9.90 20.85 0.31
CA ASP A 157 -9.48 20.60 -1.07
C ASP A 157 -9.44 19.09 -1.32
N PHE A 158 -10.26 18.60 -2.26
CA PHE A 158 -10.32 17.21 -2.70
C PHE A 158 -9.75 16.98 -4.11
N SER A 159 -9.14 18.00 -4.72
CA SER A 159 -8.69 17.96 -6.13
C SER A 159 -7.64 16.88 -6.42
N MET A 160 -6.89 16.44 -5.40
CA MET A 160 -5.87 15.39 -5.52
C MET A 160 -6.45 13.96 -5.62
N LEU A 161 -7.73 13.75 -5.31
CA LEU A 161 -8.32 12.40 -5.23
C LEU A 161 -8.45 11.68 -6.59
N ALA A 162 -8.31 12.38 -7.71
CA ALA A 162 -8.43 11.79 -9.03
C ALA A 162 -7.41 10.67 -9.25
N VAL A 163 -7.87 9.47 -9.64
CA VAL A 163 -7.01 8.32 -9.94
C VAL A 163 -6.91 8.16 -11.45
N PRO A 164 -5.73 8.38 -12.06
CA PRO A 164 -5.56 8.19 -13.49
C PRO A 164 -5.66 6.69 -13.87
N PRO A 165 -5.98 6.37 -15.13
CA PRO A 165 -5.98 4.99 -15.59
C PRO A 165 -4.59 4.35 -15.45
N VAL A 166 -4.56 3.12 -14.95
CA VAL A 166 -3.33 2.36 -14.69
C VAL A 166 -3.05 1.37 -15.82
N ASP A 167 -1.84 1.40 -16.37
CA ASP A 167 -1.36 0.40 -17.32
C ASP A 167 -0.42 -0.61 -16.64
N ALA A 168 -1.00 -1.73 -16.21
CA ALA A 168 -0.26 -2.89 -15.70
C ALA A 168 0.29 -3.81 -16.81
N SER A 169 0.50 -3.27 -18.01
CA SER A 169 1.04 -3.96 -19.19
C SER A 169 0.26 -5.23 -19.54
N ARG A 170 -1.07 -5.08 -19.71
CA ARG A 170 -2.00 -6.20 -19.94
C ARG A 170 -1.65 -7.07 -21.16
N GLY A 171 -0.95 -6.51 -22.16
CA GLY A 171 -0.52 -7.19 -23.38
C GLY A 171 0.77 -8.03 -23.27
N LEU A 172 1.51 -7.95 -22.16
CA LEU A 172 2.76 -8.70 -22.01
C LEU A 172 2.51 -10.18 -21.69
N ARG A 173 3.25 -11.07 -22.36
CA ARG A 173 3.30 -12.50 -22.00
C ARG A 173 4.05 -12.66 -20.68
N ARG A 174 3.42 -13.37 -19.74
CA ARG A 174 3.95 -13.63 -18.39
C ARG A 174 4.22 -15.12 -18.25
N LEU A 175 5.31 -15.47 -17.56
CA LEU A 175 5.69 -16.86 -17.30
C LEU A 175 4.76 -17.50 -16.27
N LEU A 176 4.35 -16.70 -15.28
CA LEU A 176 3.35 -17.06 -14.28
C LEU A 176 2.40 -15.88 -14.07
N ARG A 177 1.25 -16.12 -13.47
CA ARG A 177 0.26 -15.10 -13.11
C ARG A 177 -0.05 -15.23 -11.64
N LEU A 178 0.81 -14.63 -10.81
CA LEU A 178 0.66 -14.58 -9.37
C LEU A 178 -0.40 -13.56 -8.95
N ASP A 179 -1.17 -13.91 -7.93
CA ASP A 179 -2.00 -12.99 -7.16
C ASP A 179 -1.12 -12.03 -6.35
N ILE A 180 -1.72 -10.92 -5.89
CA ILE A 180 -0.97 -9.87 -5.22
C ILE A 180 -0.26 -10.36 -3.96
N GLN A 181 -0.90 -11.20 -3.15
CA GLN A 181 -0.29 -11.62 -1.87
C GLN A 181 0.85 -12.61 -2.10
N THR A 182 0.70 -13.56 -3.01
CA THR A 182 1.81 -14.46 -3.39
C THR A 182 2.97 -13.67 -4.00
N ALA A 183 2.66 -12.67 -4.84
CA ALA A 183 3.67 -11.78 -5.40
C ALA A 183 4.42 -11.02 -4.30
N LEU A 184 3.72 -10.44 -3.32
CA LEU A 184 4.32 -9.72 -2.18
C LEU A 184 5.24 -10.64 -1.34
N CYS A 185 4.87 -11.91 -1.13
CA CYS A 185 5.76 -12.87 -0.46
C CYS A 185 7.10 -13.01 -1.18
N LEU A 186 7.08 -13.24 -2.50
CA LEU A 186 8.31 -13.45 -3.25
C LEU A 186 9.10 -12.15 -3.44
N MET A 187 8.41 -11.03 -3.62
CA MET A 187 8.99 -9.71 -3.78
C MET A 187 9.69 -9.23 -2.50
N ASN A 188 9.24 -9.65 -1.32
CA ASN A 188 9.86 -9.29 -0.04
C ASN A 188 11.32 -9.80 0.10
N ILE A 189 11.69 -10.86 -0.62
CA ILE A 189 13.04 -11.47 -0.57
C ILE A 189 14.11 -10.50 -1.11
N PRO A 190 14.01 -9.97 -2.35
CA PRO A 190 14.97 -8.98 -2.84
C PRO A 190 14.97 -7.69 -2.01
N PHE A 191 13.84 -7.26 -1.41
CA PHE A 191 13.86 -6.13 -0.47
C PHE A 191 14.74 -6.41 0.75
N ALA A 192 14.56 -7.56 1.39
CA ALA A 192 15.39 -7.94 2.53
C ALA A 192 16.87 -8.10 2.15
N LEU A 193 17.17 -8.54 0.93
CA LEU A 193 18.53 -8.75 0.41
C LEU A 193 19.22 -7.44 0.01
N CYS A 194 18.52 -6.51 -0.64
CA CYS A 194 19.12 -5.32 -1.23
C CYS A 194 19.05 -4.07 -0.35
N LEU A 195 18.17 -4.01 0.65
CA LEU A 195 18.07 -2.88 1.59
C LEU A 195 18.94 -3.08 2.83
N THR A 196 19.41 -1.99 3.43
CA THR A 196 20.03 -2.06 4.77
C THR A 196 18.99 -2.51 5.81
N PRO A 197 19.44 -3.08 6.96
CA PRO A 197 18.51 -3.44 8.03
C PRO A 197 17.66 -2.28 8.55
N GLN A 198 18.17 -1.04 8.51
CA GLN A 198 17.45 0.16 8.91
C GLN A 198 16.39 0.56 7.88
N GLU A 199 16.73 0.55 6.60
CA GLU A 199 15.78 0.83 5.52
C GLU A 199 14.66 -0.18 5.46
N TYR A 200 14.98 -1.48 5.55
CA TYR A 200 13.96 -2.53 5.59
C TYR A 200 13.06 -2.38 6.82
N ARG A 201 13.61 -2.03 7.99
CA ARG A 201 12.80 -1.78 9.19
C ARG A 201 11.89 -0.56 9.02
N ARG A 202 12.36 0.50 8.38
CA ARG A 202 11.57 1.70 8.08
C ARG A 202 10.43 1.36 7.11
N ALA A 203 10.70 0.65 6.03
CA ALA A 203 9.69 0.18 5.08
C ALA A 203 8.63 -0.71 5.74
N VAL A 204 9.03 -1.63 6.63
CA VAL A 204 8.05 -2.47 7.34
C VAL A 204 7.23 -1.67 8.36
N HIS A 205 7.79 -0.61 8.91
CA HIS A 205 7.13 0.18 9.95
C HIS A 205 6.23 1.28 9.38
N SER A 206 6.45 1.76 8.15
CA SER A 206 5.58 2.76 7.49
C SER A 206 4.11 2.32 7.52
N MET A 207 3.82 1.04 7.27
CA MET A 207 2.45 0.48 7.32
C MET A 207 1.77 0.61 8.69
N ARG A 208 2.53 0.71 9.79
CA ARG A 208 1.94 0.94 11.13
C ARG A 208 1.46 2.37 11.30
N LEU A 209 2.01 3.30 10.51
CA LEU A 209 1.63 4.70 10.52
C LEU A 209 0.24 4.95 9.92
N ASP A 210 -0.40 3.93 9.35
CA ASP A 210 -1.82 3.96 8.97
C ASP A 210 -2.72 4.37 10.14
N GLU A 211 -2.39 3.97 11.37
CA GLU A 211 -3.13 4.39 12.56
C GLU A 211 -3.09 5.92 12.71
N SER A 212 -1.91 6.51 12.56
CA SER A 212 -1.70 7.96 12.60
C SER A 212 -2.37 8.64 11.42
N LEU A 213 -2.21 8.09 10.21
CA LEU A 213 -2.77 8.62 8.97
C LEU A 213 -4.30 8.73 9.06
N LEU A 214 -4.97 7.65 9.47
CA LEU A 214 -6.42 7.62 9.62
C LEU A 214 -6.91 8.53 10.74
N THR A 215 -6.13 8.70 11.81
CA THR A 215 -6.45 9.65 12.88
C THR A 215 -6.41 11.08 12.35
N VAL A 216 -5.38 11.42 11.56
CA VAL A 216 -5.28 12.74 10.92
C VAL A 216 -6.44 12.95 9.94
N LEU A 217 -6.81 11.94 9.14
CA LEU A 217 -7.96 12.05 8.25
C LEU A 217 -9.28 12.28 9.00
N ALA A 218 -9.49 11.59 10.13
CA ALA A 218 -10.64 11.81 10.99
C ALA A 218 -10.68 13.25 11.54
N GLU A 219 -9.54 13.76 12.03
CA GLU A 219 -9.42 15.13 12.54
C GLU A 219 -9.72 16.19 11.47
N LEU A 220 -9.17 16.02 10.26
CA LEU A 220 -9.34 16.98 9.17
C LEU A 220 -10.76 17.01 8.60
N THR A 221 -11.40 15.83 8.52
CA THR A 221 -12.73 15.70 7.91
C THR A 221 -13.87 15.78 8.93
N GLY A 222 -13.59 15.61 10.21
CA GLY A 222 -14.61 15.44 11.25
C GLY A 222 -15.38 14.11 11.16
N ASP A 223 -14.84 13.11 10.45
CA ASP A 223 -15.52 11.83 10.20
C ASP A 223 -14.86 10.68 10.99
N ASP A 224 -15.51 10.25 12.06
CA ASP A 224 -15.02 9.15 12.92
C ASP A 224 -14.96 7.78 12.22
N THR A 225 -15.50 7.65 11.00
CA THR A 225 -15.43 6.40 10.24
C THR A 225 -13.98 5.96 10.01
N PHE A 226 -13.07 6.91 9.77
CA PHE A 226 -11.64 6.60 9.57
C PHE A 226 -11.03 5.91 10.79
N LEU A 227 -11.44 6.28 12.01
CA LEU A 227 -10.94 5.68 13.25
C LEU A 227 -11.33 4.21 13.41
N ARG A 228 -12.40 3.77 12.74
CA ARG A 228 -12.89 2.37 12.77
C ARG A 228 -12.09 1.44 11.88
N TRP A 229 -11.36 1.98 10.91
CA TRP A 229 -10.52 1.21 9.99
C TRP A 229 -9.06 1.14 10.42
N ARG A 230 -8.72 1.68 11.60
CA ARG A 230 -7.37 1.62 12.14
C ARG A 230 -6.93 0.15 12.27
N PRO A 231 -5.79 -0.23 11.66
CA PRO A 231 -5.33 -1.61 11.71
C PRO A 231 -5.00 -2.01 13.15
N GLY A 232 -5.17 -3.30 13.47
CA GLY A 232 -4.88 -3.82 14.79
C GLY A 232 -3.38 -3.79 15.10
N GLY A 233 -2.95 -2.90 16.00
CA GLY A 233 -1.57 -2.78 16.47
C GLY A 233 -1.33 -1.41 17.08
N VAL A 234 -0.21 -1.24 17.79
CA VAL A 234 0.20 0.06 18.35
C VAL A 234 1.35 0.61 17.51
N VAL A 235 1.26 1.86 17.06
CA VAL A 235 2.34 2.53 16.30
C VAL A 235 3.72 2.38 16.96
N VAL A 236 3.78 2.47 18.29
CA VAL A 236 5.02 2.40 19.09
C VAL A 236 5.77 1.06 18.95
N ARG A 237 5.08 -0.01 18.50
CA ARG A 237 5.68 -1.35 18.41
C ARG A 237 6.57 -1.49 17.17
N VAL A 238 7.87 -1.31 17.36
CA VAL A 238 8.90 -1.47 16.31
C VAL A 238 9.28 -2.94 16.12
N ASP A 239 8.33 -3.74 15.66
CA ASP A 239 8.56 -5.16 15.39
C ASP A 239 8.90 -5.41 13.93
N SER A 240 10.02 -6.09 13.71
CA SER A 240 10.46 -6.56 12.39
C SER A 240 10.01 -8.00 12.07
N GLY A 241 9.20 -8.60 12.96
CA GLY A 241 8.68 -9.98 12.83
C GLY A 241 7.28 -10.07 12.22
N LEU A 242 6.75 -8.95 11.73
CA LEU A 242 5.45 -8.87 11.07
C LEU A 242 5.40 -9.81 9.86
N ASP A 243 4.21 -10.32 9.60
CA ASP A 243 3.90 -10.93 8.31
C ASP A 243 3.79 -9.83 7.25
N VAL A 244 4.94 -9.35 6.77
CA VAL A 244 5.05 -8.20 5.87
C VAL A 244 4.11 -8.30 4.67
N PRO A 245 4.00 -9.43 3.94
CA PRO A 245 3.09 -9.53 2.79
C PRO A 245 1.62 -9.33 3.16
N ARG A 246 1.21 -9.81 4.35
CA ARG A 246 -0.14 -9.60 4.86
C ARG A 246 -0.35 -8.14 5.26
N ALA A 247 0.62 -7.55 5.97
CA ALA A 247 0.56 -6.16 6.41
C ALA A 247 0.45 -5.20 5.22
N VAL A 248 1.26 -5.39 4.16
CA VAL A 248 1.21 -4.56 2.95
C VAL A 248 -0.16 -4.67 2.26
N TYR A 249 -0.73 -5.86 2.22
CA TYR A 249 -2.06 -6.05 1.64
C TYR A 249 -3.16 -5.37 2.46
N GLU A 250 -3.14 -5.51 3.79
CA GLU A 250 -4.12 -4.86 4.68
C GLU A 250 -4.00 -3.33 4.59
N HIS A 251 -2.77 -2.81 4.62
CA HIS A 251 -2.43 -1.41 4.41
C HIS A 251 -3.03 -0.86 3.10
N ALA A 252 -2.76 -1.51 1.96
CA ALA A 252 -3.31 -1.10 0.67
C ALA A 252 -4.85 -1.08 0.65
N VAL A 253 -5.51 -2.08 1.26
CA VAL A 253 -6.98 -2.14 1.32
C VAL A 253 -7.56 -1.03 2.20
N VAL A 254 -6.93 -0.75 3.35
CA VAL A 254 -7.38 0.33 4.26
C VAL A 254 -7.25 1.70 3.59
N HIS A 255 -6.21 1.91 2.79
CA HIS A 255 -6.04 3.14 2.01
C HIS A 255 -7.11 3.31 0.94
N GLU A 256 -7.52 2.24 0.27
CA GLU A 256 -8.67 2.27 -0.65
C GLU A 256 -9.96 2.64 0.08
N TYR A 257 -10.16 2.16 1.33
CA TYR A 257 -11.31 2.54 2.13
C TYR A 257 -11.32 4.03 2.46
N ALA A 258 -10.17 4.54 2.91
CA ALA A 258 -10.01 5.95 3.21
C ALA A 258 -10.25 6.82 1.97
N HIS A 259 -9.68 6.43 0.82
CA HIS A 259 -9.83 7.17 -0.43
C HIS A 259 -11.27 7.18 -0.92
N ALA A 260 -11.94 6.03 -0.96
CA ALA A 260 -13.35 5.94 -1.35
C ALA A 260 -14.24 6.81 -0.44
N ARG A 261 -13.93 6.88 0.87
CA ARG A 261 -14.65 7.75 1.79
C ARG A 261 -14.43 9.23 1.49
N LEU A 262 -13.20 9.65 1.22
CA LEU A 262 -12.91 11.03 0.83
C LEU A 262 -13.62 11.42 -0.46
N VAL A 263 -13.69 10.53 -1.46
CA VAL A 263 -14.45 10.77 -2.70
C VAL A 263 -15.95 10.95 -2.41
N ALA A 264 -16.50 10.13 -1.51
CA ALA A 264 -17.90 10.27 -1.09
C ALA A 264 -18.17 11.59 -0.35
N LEU A 265 -17.22 12.06 0.47
CA LEU A 265 -17.30 13.37 1.13
C LEU A 265 -17.24 14.51 0.13
N ALA A 266 -16.30 14.47 -0.83
CA ALA A 266 -16.17 15.47 -1.90
C ALA A 266 -17.46 15.60 -2.73
N THR A 267 -18.10 14.47 -3.04
CA THR A 267 -19.38 14.44 -3.77
C THR A 267 -20.50 15.09 -2.97
N ARG A 268 -20.54 14.88 -1.64
CA ARG A 268 -21.54 15.49 -0.76
C ARG A 268 -21.34 16.99 -0.60
N GLU A 269 -20.09 17.46 -0.56
CA GLU A 269 -19.80 18.89 -0.51
C GLU A 269 -20.14 19.59 -1.83
N SER A 270 -19.88 18.96 -2.96
CA SER A 270 -20.24 19.50 -4.29
C SER A 270 -21.75 19.59 -4.53
N ALA A 271 -22.54 18.83 -3.77
CA ALA A 271 -24.00 18.79 -3.86
C ALA A 271 -24.70 19.75 -2.87
N ARG A 272 -23.95 20.45 -2.01
CA ARG A 272 -24.44 21.47 -1.07
C ARG A 272 -24.29 22.85 -1.69
#